data_AF-A0A9Q0SGG4-F1
#
_entry.id   AF-A0A9Q0SGG4-F1
#
_cell.length_a   1.000
_cell.length_b   1.000
_cell.length_c   1.000
_cell.angle_alpha   90.00
_cell.angle_beta   90.00
_cell.angle_gamma   90.00
#
_symmetry.space_group_name_H-M   'P 1'
#
loop_
_entity.id
_entity.type
_entity.pdbx_description
1 polymer ?
#
loop_
_entity_poly.entity_id
_entity_poly.type
_entity_poly.pdbx_seq_one_letter_code
_entity_poly.pdbx_strand_id
1 'polypeptide(L)'
;MPKRTTHTYSSENAIPEGPDSDLFVYYCKHCGSHLLITGSSLSPNLYTIIIMMMRMKMPKRKTDRAYVLDKTKHLARLHMDEAGKVVLKRGEGKLEKQFRMNCIGCGLFVFYRAEEDLELASFIYVVDGALSTVAAETNPQDAPVPPCISQVGGLVQVAIEVEDRAQKSAITRVNADDVRVTVAAPAARGEANNELLEFVGKVLGLRLNQMTLQRGWNNKSKLLVVEDLSARQVYEKLMEAVQP
;
A
#
# COMPACT_ATOMS: atom_id res chain seq x y z
N MET A 1 -42.20 8.55 -18.23
CA MET A 1 -41.00 9.36 -17.94
C MET A 1 -39.81 8.42 -17.75
N PRO A 2 -38.76 8.46 -18.58
CA PRO A 2 -37.59 7.63 -18.35
C PRO A 2 -36.76 8.25 -17.21
N LYS A 3 -36.46 7.43 -16.19
CA LYS A 3 -35.60 7.82 -15.07
C LYS A 3 -34.18 8.02 -15.61
N ARG A 4 -33.70 9.26 -15.59
CA ARG A 4 -32.32 9.65 -15.93
C ARG A 4 -31.40 9.03 -14.86
N THR A 5 -30.67 7.98 -15.24
CA THR A 5 -29.61 7.40 -14.42
C THR A 5 -28.41 8.34 -14.45
N THR A 6 -28.15 9.02 -13.33
CA THR A 6 -26.95 9.80 -13.14
C THR A 6 -25.79 8.82 -13.03
N HIS A 7 -25.04 8.63 -14.12
CA HIS A 7 -23.76 7.93 -14.05
C HIS A 7 -22.79 8.82 -13.28
N THR A 8 -22.50 8.47 -12.04
CA THR A 8 -21.36 9.01 -11.29
C THR A 8 -20.09 8.51 -11.95
N TYR A 9 -19.45 9.38 -12.73
CA TYR A 9 -18.13 9.11 -13.28
C TYR A 9 -17.11 9.30 -12.15
N SER A 10 -16.77 8.19 -11.46
CA SER A 10 -15.59 8.14 -10.58
C SER A 10 -14.33 8.05 -11.44
N SER A 11 -13.27 8.72 -11.02
CA SER A 11 -11.93 8.70 -11.64
C SER A 11 -11.34 7.29 -11.81
N GLU A 12 -11.92 6.27 -11.16
CA GLU A 12 -11.59 4.85 -11.33
C GLU A 12 -11.92 4.30 -12.73
N ASN A 13 -12.82 4.94 -13.48
CA ASN A 13 -13.24 4.50 -14.83
C ASN A 13 -12.47 5.19 -15.96
N ALA A 14 -11.45 5.99 -15.65
CA ALA A 14 -10.62 6.58 -16.69
C ALA A 14 -9.77 5.48 -17.34
N ILE A 15 -10.07 5.18 -18.61
CA ILE A 15 -9.19 4.36 -19.45
C ILE A 15 -7.85 5.11 -19.56
N PRO A 16 -6.69 4.48 -19.28
CA PRO A 16 -5.41 5.14 -19.40
C PRO A 16 -5.10 5.39 -20.88
N GLU A 17 -5.47 6.55 -21.39
CA GLU A 17 -5.04 7.04 -22.71
C GLU A 17 -3.75 7.85 -22.56
N GLY A 18 -2.61 7.19 -22.76
CA GLY A 18 -1.30 7.84 -22.83
C GLY A 18 -0.18 6.80 -22.94
N PRO A 19 0.96 7.12 -23.59
CA PRO A 19 2.10 6.20 -23.64
C PRO A 19 2.59 5.93 -22.21
N ASP A 20 2.76 4.66 -21.87
CA ASP A 20 3.25 4.10 -20.59
C ASP A 20 4.09 5.09 -19.77
N SER A 21 3.43 5.88 -18.92
CA SER A 21 4.11 6.66 -17.88
C SER A 21 3.90 5.92 -16.58
N ASP A 22 4.82 5.00 -16.28
CA ASP A 22 4.90 4.36 -14.97
C ASP A 22 5.24 5.45 -13.94
N LEU A 23 4.19 6.03 -13.33
CA LEU A 23 4.30 6.94 -12.21
C LEU A 23 4.46 6.11 -10.93
N PHE A 24 5.51 6.42 -10.16
CA PHE A 24 5.76 5.80 -8.87
C PHE A 24 5.44 6.78 -7.76
N VAL A 25 4.61 6.35 -6.81
CA VAL A 25 4.17 7.16 -5.67
C VAL A 25 4.92 6.71 -4.41
N TYR A 26 5.45 7.68 -3.68
CA TYR A 26 6.13 7.50 -2.41
C TYR A 26 5.39 8.21 -1.28
N TYR A 27 5.33 7.52 -0.16
CA TYR A 27 4.61 7.91 1.03
C TYR A 27 5.58 8.19 2.17
N CYS A 28 5.17 9.04 3.11
CA CYS A 28 5.87 9.21 4.36
C CYS A 28 5.90 7.90 5.12
N LYS A 29 7.08 7.43 5.51
CA LYS A 29 7.19 6.20 6.29
C LYS A 29 6.48 6.30 7.66
N HIS A 30 6.39 7.50 8.22
CA HIS A 30 5.82 7.71 9.56
C HIS A 30 4.30 7.83 9.56
N CYS A 31 3.70 8.57 8.63
CA CYS A 31 2.25 8.85 8.64
C CYS A 31 1.49 8.38 7.39
N GLY A 32 2.17 7.77 6.41
CA GLY A 32 1.53 7.32 5.16
C GLY A 32 1.08 8.44 4.22
N SER A 33 1.29 9.72 4.54
CA SER A 33 0.95 10.83 3.64
C SER A 33 1.71 10.71 2.32
N HIS A 34 1.06 10.99 1.19
CA HIS A 34 1.74 11.11 -0.09
C HIS A 34 2.73 12.28 -0.07
N LEU A 35 3.97 12.04 -0.52
CA LEU A 35 5.06 13.02 -0.45
C LEU A 35 5.76 13.25 -1.78
N LEU A 36 5.99 12.20 -2.56
CA LEU A 36 6.77 12.28 -3.79
C LEU A 36 6.13 11.41 -4.86
N ILE A 37 5.97 11.96 -6.06
CA ILE A 37 5.60 11.21 -7.25
C ILE A 37 6.77 11.35 -8.23
N THR A 38 7.32 10.21 -8.64
CA THR A 38 8.35 10.18 -9.67
C THR A 38 7.80 9.60 -10.97
N GLY A 39 8.18 10.19 -12.09
CA GLY A 39 7.91 9.62 -13.41
C GLY A 39 9.19 9.16 -14.08
N SER A 40 9.05 8.17 -14.97
CA SER A 40 10.11 7.81 -15.91
C SER A 40 9.85 8.55 -17.23
N SER A 41 10.81 9.32 -17.73
CA SER A 41 10.82 9.74 -19.14
C SER A 41 11.42 8.66 -20.06
N LEU A 42 11.47 7.41 -19.61
CA LEU A 42 12.12 6.28 -20.28
C LEU A 42 11.09 5.17 -20.52
N SER A 43 10.83 4.85 -21.78
CA SER A 43 9.96 3.77 -22.27
C SER A 43 10.70 2.40 -22.23
N PRO A 44 10.03 1.25 -22.45
CA PRO A 44 9.79 0.27 -21.38
C PRO A 44 10.50 -1.07 -21.60
N ASN A 45 10.61 -1.87 -20.53
CA ASN A 45 10.53 -3.33 -20.68
C ASN A 45 10.10 -3.96 -19.35
N LEU A 46 9.10 -4.85 -19.42
CA LEU A 46 8.45 -5.56 -18.31
C LEU A 46 9.44 -6.37 -17.45
N TYR A 47 10.60 -6.72 -18.02
CA TYR A 47 11.70 -7.40 -17.34
C TYR A 47 12.50 -6.49 -16.40
N THR A 48 12.49 -5.17 -16.64
CA THR A 48 13.14 -4.17 -15.78
C THR A 48 12.30 -3.87 -14.53
N ILE A 49 10.98 -4.04 -14.62
CA ILE A 49 10.01 -3.70 -13.57
C ILE A 49 10.10 -4.69 -12.39
N ILE A 50 10.33 -5.99 -12.66
CA ILE A 50 10.49 -7.01 -11.62
C ILE A 50 11.81 -6.84 -10.84
N ILE A 51 12.84 -6.23 -11.46
CA ILE A 51 14.11 -5.91 -10.78
C ILE A 51 14.05 -4.52 -10.08
N MET A 52 13.15 -3.63 -10.49
CA MET A 52 12.96 -2.33 -9.82
C MET A 52 12.25 -2.41 -8.47
N MET A 53 11.53 -3.50 -8.18
CA MET A 53 10.82 -3.74 -6.89
C MET A 53 11.71 -3.88 -5.65
N MET A 54 13.04 -3.81 -5.76
CA MET A 54 13.95 -3.79 -4.59
C MET A 54 15.08 -2.76 -4.64
N ARG A 55 15.35 -2.09 -5.77
CA ARG A 55 16.48 -1.16 -5.89
C ARG A 55 16.22 -0.10 -6.96
N MET A 56 15.48 0.94 -6.59
CA MET A 56 15.81 2.27 -7.11
C MET A 56 17.23 2.58 -6.61
N LYS A 57 18.27 2.27 -7.39
CA LYS A 57 19.66 2.72 -7.12
C LYS A 57 19.76 4.21 -7.45
N MET A 58 18.89 5.04 -6.86
CA MET A 58 19.19 6.46 -6.72
C MET A 58 20.56 6.56 -6.04
N PRO A 59 21.51 7.32 -6.60
CA PRO A 59 22.84 7.38 -6.04
C PRO A 59 22.74 7.90 -4.61
N LYS A 60 23.38 7.20 -3.67
CA LYS A 60 23.46 7.64 -2.28
C LYS A 60 24.69 8.52 -2.08
N ARG A 61 24.52 9.60 -1.35
CA ARG A 61 25.65 10.40 -0.88
C ARG A 61 26.46 9.62 0.16
N LYS A 62 27.79 9.78 0.12
CA LYS A 62 28.69 9.17 1.10
C LYS A 62 28.62 9.84 2.48
N THR A 63 28.20 11.11 2.53
CA THR A 63 28.20 11.95 3.75
C THR A 63 27.11 11.55 4.74
N ASP A 64 25.90 11.31 4.26
CA ASP A 64 24.70 11.14 5.08
C ASP A 64 23.75 10.08 4.52
N ARG A 65 24.19 9.32 3.50
CA ARG A 65 23.42 8.25 2.85
C ARG A 65 22.11 8.70 2.21
N ALA A 66 21.87 10.00 2.09
CA ALA A 66 20.70 10.53 1.41
C ALA A 66 20.69 10.12 -0.06
N TYR A 67 19.51 9.79 -0.59
CA TYR A 67 19.30 9.49 -1.99
C TYR A 67 19.28 10.80 -2.79
N VAL A 68 19.95 10.82 -3.94
CA VAL A 68 19.96 11.98 -4.84
C VAL A 68 18.90 11.80 -5.92
N LEU A 69 17.94 12.71 -5.96
CA LEU A 69 16.87 12.79 -6.95
C LEU A 69 17.15 13.96 -7.90
N ASP A 70 17.19 13.68 -9.22
CA ASP A 70 17.27 14.70 -10.26
C ASP A 70 15.86 15.24 -10.55
N LYS A 71 15.65 16.54 -10.27
CA LYS A 71 14.34 17.18 -10.41
C LYS A 71 13.82 17.09 -11.85
N THR A 72 14.70 17.30 -12.83
CA THR A 72 14.32 17.40 -14.24
C THR A 72 13.93 16.06 -14.86
N LYS A 73 14.54 14.98 -14.39
CA LYS A 73 14.37 13.65 -14.97
C LYS A 73 13.28 12.83 -14.28
N HIS A 74 13.14 13.02 -12.98
CA HIS A 74 12.39 12.08 -12.15
C HIS A 74 11.27 12.73 -11.35
N LEU A 75 11.28 14.04 -11.12
CA LEU A 75 10.24 14.66 -10.29
C LEU A 75 8.99 14.96 -11.13
N ALA A 76 7.87 14.29 -10.81
CA ALA A 76 6.57 14.64 -11.35
C ALA A 76 5.81 15.56 -10.39
N ARG A 77 5.81 15.23 -9.09
CA ARG A 77 5.15 16.04 -8.06
C ARG A 77 5.81 15.85 -6.70
N LEU A 78 5.76 16.90 -5.89
CA LEU A 78 6.31 16.93 -4.54
C LEU A 78 5.27 17.57 -3.61
N HIS A 79 5.08 17.00 -2.43
CA HIS A 79 4.14 17.48 -1.43
C HIS A 79 4.85 17.54 -0.07
N MET A 80 5.17 18.75 0.38
CA MET A 80 6.02 18.98 1.55
C MET A 80 5.81 20.39 2.10
N ASP A 81 6.26 20.60 3.33
CA ASP A 81 6.30 21.91 3.99
C ASP A 81 7.75 22.41 4.12
N GLU A 82 7.96 23.72 4.05
CA GLU A 82 9.31 24.28 4.16
C GLU A 82 9.74 24.40 5.62
N ALA A 83 10.87 23.78 5.98
CA ALA A 83 11.34 23.67 7.36
C ALA A 83 12.55 24.56 7.67
N GLY A 84 12.85 25.50 6.76
CA GLY A 84 13.91 26.50 6.92
C GLY A 84 15.32 26.00 6.60
N LYS A 85 16.30 26.85 6.91
CA LYS A 85 17.71 26.70 6.54
C LYS A 85 18.57 26.26 7.72
N VAL A 86 19.39 25.23 7.49
CA VAL A 86 20.39 24.70 8.43
C VAL A 86 21.77 24.72 7.76
N VAL A 87 22.81 25.10 8.50
CA VAL A 87 24.20 25.03 8.01
C VAL A 87 24.95 23.97 8.80
N LEU A 88 25.47 22.96 8.11
CA LEU A 88 26.22 21.85 8.71
C LEU A 88 27.73 22.04 8.49
N LYS A 89 28.51 21.75 9.51
CA LYS A 89 29.98 21.64 9.40
C LYS A 89 30.34 20.20 9.06
N ARG A 90 30.93 19.97 7.88
CA ARG A 90 31.29 18.63 7.38
C ARG A 90 32.76 18.26 7.54
N GLY A 91 33.58 19.20 8.01
CA GLY A 91 35.01 19.03 8.24
C GLY A 91 35.69 20.37 8.51
N GLU A 92 37.02 20.39 8.52
CA GLU A 92 37.79 21.64 8.63
C GLU A 92 37.50 22.55 7.43
N GLY A 93 36.94 23.73 7.70
CA GLY A 93 36.62 24.74 6.69
C GLY A 93 35.44 24.45 5.75
N LYS A 94 34.82 23.25 5.80
CA LYS A 94 33.73 22.87 4.88
C LYS A 94 32.36 23.04 5.55
N LEU A 95 31.58 24.00 5.04
CA LEU A 95 30.20 24.25 5.44
C LEU A 95 29.24 23.84 4.32
N GLU A 96 28.14 23.17 4.67
CA GLU A 96 27.07 22.78 3.76
C GLU A 96 25.77 23.46 4.20
N LYS A 97 25.14 24.20 3.28
CA LYS A 97 23.81 24.77 3.51
C LYS A 97 22.76 23.73 3.10
N GLN A 98 21.76 23.53 3.96
CA GLN A 98 20.64 22.64 3.74
C GLN A 98 19.35 23.39 3.98
N PHE A 99 18.53 23.52 2.95
CA PHE A 99 17.16 23.98 3.07
C PHE A 99 16.28 22.75 3.23
N ARG A 100 15.77 22.56 4.44
CA ARG A 100 15.05 21.36 4.85
C ARG A 100 13.58 21.47 4.50
N MET A 101 12.98 20.33 4.23
CA MET A 101 11.57 20.21 3.88
C MET A 101 10.98 19.02 4.66
N ASN A 102 9.82 19.26 5.27
CA ASN A 102 9.15 18.33 6.16
C ASN A 102 7.89 17.73 5.52
N CYS A 103 7.47 16.59 6.06
CA CYS A 103 6.16 16.02 5.76
C CYS A 103 5.06 16.93 6.31
N ILE A 104 4.07 17.27 5.47
CA ILE A 104 2.91 18.09 5.88
C ILE A 104 2.07 17.41 6.96
N GLY A 105 1.96 16.08 6.92
CA GLY A 105 1.12 15.33 7.86
C GLY A 105 1.69 15.17 9.27
N CYS A 106 3.02 15.03 9.42
CA CYS A 106 3.63 14.72 10.71
C CYS A 106 4.86 15.57 11.07
N GLY A 107 5.27 16.51 10.21
CA GLY A 107 6.44 17.36 10.42
C GLY A 107 7.79 16.63 10.33
N LEU A 108 7.81 15.35 9.92
CA LEU A 108 9.05 14.59 9.77
C LEU A 108 9.97 15.25 8.74
N PHE A 109 11.27 15.32 9.02
CA PHE A 109 12.28 15.77 8.06
C PHE A 109 12.51 14.71 6.98
N VAL A 110 12.08 15.00 5.75
CA VAL A 110 12.09 14.00 4.65
C VAL A 110 13.04 14.38 3.52
N PHE A 111 13.13 15.67 3.18
CA PHE A 111 13.91 16.11 2.04
C PHE A 111 14.76 17.32 2.40
N TYR A 112 15.86 17.53 1.67
CA TYR A 112 16.58 18.80 1.69
C TYR A 112 17.13 19.16 0.31
N ARG A 113 17.42 20.44 0.12
CA ARG A 113 18.05 20.99 -1.09
C ARG A 113 19.21 21.92 -0.73
N ALA A 114 20.12 22.15 -1.68
CA ALA A 114 21.29 23.00 -1.48
C ALA A 114 20.98 24.50 -1.73
N GLU A 115 20.00 24.77 -2.60
CA GLU A 115 19.56 26.12 -2.96
C GLU A 115 18.27 26.50 -2.23
N GLU A 116 18.06 27.79 -1.99
CA GLU A 116 16.87 28.28 -1.29
C GLU A 116 15.61 28.08 -2.12
N ASP A 117 15.67 28.39 -3.41
CA ASP A 117 14.55 28.23 -4.33
C ASP A 117 14.47 26.80 -4.87
N LEU A 118 13.27 26.21 -4.82
CA LEU A 118 13.01 24.89 -5.40
C LEU A 118 13.18 24.89 -6.92
N GLU A 119 12.93 26.01 -7.59
CA GLU A 119 13.07 26.12 -9.04
C GLU A 119 14.53 26.07 -9.50
N LEU A 120 15.43 26.66 -8.70
CA LEU A 120 16.86 26.65 -8.96
C LEU A 120 17.53 25.32 -8.56
N ALA A 121 16.94 24.58 -7.63
CA ALA A 121 17.48 23.30 -7.18
C ALA A 121 17.38 22.21 -8.26
N SER A 122 18.50 21.85 -8.87
CA SER A 122 18.58 20.72 -9.81
C SER A 122 18.44 19.36 -9.13
N PHE A 123 18.90 19.26 -7.88
CA PHE A 123 18.89 18.03 -7.09
C PHE A 123 18.12 18.20 -5.78
N ILE A 124 17.32 17.18 -5.47
CA ILE A 124 16.63 17.02 -4.20
C ILE A 124 17.25 15.82 -3.50
N TYR A 125 17.56 15.97 -2.22
CA TYR A 125 18.12 14.90 -1.40
C TYR A 125 17.04 14.33 -0.50
N VAL A 126 16.80 13.04 -0.62
CA VAL A 126 15.83 12.30 0.20
C VAL A 126 16.56 11.65 1.37
N VAL A 127 16.09 11.89 2.59
CA VAL A 127 16.65 11.28 3.80
C VAL A 127 16.47 9.76 3.76
N ASP A 128 17.53 9.01 4.09
CA ASP A 128 17.51 7.54 4.10
C ASP A 128 16.42 7.03 5.06
N GLY A 129 15.50 6.20 4.55
CA GLY A 129 14.40 5.63 5.34
C GLY A 129 13.19 6.54 5.60
N ALA A 130 13.15 7.76 5.03
CA ALA A 130 12.03 8.68 5.24
C ALA A 130 10.79 8.40 4.34
N LEU A 131 11.00 7.70 3.22
CA LEU A 131 9.96 7.33 2.26
C LEU A 131 9.70 5.82 2.23
N SER A 132 8.46 5.45 1.91
CA SER A 132 8.02 4.09 1.59
C SER A 132 7.33 4.08 0.21
N THR A 133 7.47 3.01 -0.55
CA THR A 133 6.73 2.78 -1.81
C THR A 133 5.32 2.24 -1.58
N VAL A 134 5.02 1.86 -0.34
CA VAL A 134 3.71 1.36 0.07
C VAL A 134 3.14 2.37 1.07
N ALA A 135 1.89 2.80 0.86
CA ALA A 135 1.21 3.74 1.76
C ALA A 135 1.17 3.27 3.22
N ALA A 136 1.36 1.97 3.44
CA ALA A 136 1.45 1.33 4.73
C ALA A 136 2.69 0.41 4.78
N GLU A 137 3.84 0.97 5.15
CA GLU A 137 4.67 0.32 6.17
C GLU A 137 4.38 1.03 7.51
N THR A 138 3.10 1.28 7.79
CA THR A 138 2.69 1.54 9.16
C THR A 138 2.85 0.23 9.93
N ASN A 139 3.12 0.30 11.23
CA ASN A 139 3.00 -0.87 12.10
C ASN A 139 1.70 -1.63 11.73
N PRO A 140 1.66 -2.98 11.79
CA PRO A 140 0.44 -3.73 11.51
C PRO A 140 -0.77 -3.18 12.28
N GLN A 141 -0.53 -2.52 13.41
CA GLN A 141 -1.47 -1.82 14.31
C GLN A 141 -2.02 -0.47 13.82
N ASP A 142 -1.45 0.18 12.80
CA ASP A 142 -1.92 1.46 12.22
C ASP A 142 -2.30 1.37 10.73
N ALA A 143 -2.15 0.22 10.08
CA ALA A 143 -2.60 0.03 8.69
C ALA A 143 -4.14 0.13 8.62
N PRO A 144 -4.73 0.94 7.71
CA PRO A 144 -6.18 0.97 7.56
C PRO A 144 -6.71 -0.41 7.19
N VAL A 145 -7.82 -0.82 7.81
CA VAL A 145 -8.49 -2.08 7.49
C VAL A 145 -8.93 -2.04 6.01
N PRO A 146 -8.55 -3.02 5.18
CA PRO A 146 -8.90 -3.03 3.77
C PRO A 146 -10.43 -3.09 3.59
N PRO A 147 -11.00 -2.48 2.54
CA PRO A 147 -12.45 -2.38 2.36
C PRO A 147 -13.15 -3.72 2.17
N CYS A 148 -12.43 -4.77 1.75
CA CYS A 148 -12.92 -6.16 1.75
C CYS A 148 -13.30 -6.68 3.14
N ILE A 149 -12.84 -6.03 4.21
CA ILE A 149 -13.21 -6.29 5.60
C ILE A 149 -14.00 -5.06 6.10
N SER A 150 -15.32 -5.14 6.05
CA SER A 150 -16.20 -4.01 6.38
C SER A 150 -17.12 -4.34 7.55
N GLN A 151 -17.46 -3.32 8.35
CA GLN A 151 -18.43 -3.47 9.43
C GLN A 151 -19.79 -2.96 8.96
N VAL A 152 -20.79 -3.84 8.93
CA VAL A 152 -22.14 -3.56 8.44
C VAL A 152 -23.15 -4.04 9.48
N GLY A 153 -23.91 -3.10 10.07
CA GLY A 153 -24.99 -3.45 11.00
C GLY A 153 -24.52 -4.15 12.28
N GLY A 154 -23.30 -3.87 12.76
CA GLY A 154 -22.71 -4.51 13.94
C GLY A 154 -21.99 -5.83 13.65
N LEU A 155 -22.12 -6.38 12.45
CA LEU A 155 -21.42 -7.58 11.97
C LEU A 155 -20.24 -7.19 11.09
N VAL A 156 -19.24 -8.07 10.99
CA VAL A 156 -18.12 -7.89 10.06
C VAL A 156 -18.35 -8.76 8.83
N GLN A 157 -18.17 -8.19 7.66
CA GLN A 157 -18.23 -8.87 6.37
C GLN A 157 -16.84 -8.92 5.76
N VAL A 158 -16.42 -10.12 5.36
CA VAL A 158 -15.12 -10.38 4.72
C VAL A 158 -15.35 -10.96 3.34
N ALA A 159 -14.89 -10.28 2.29
CA ALA A 159 -14.85 -10.84 0.95
C ALA A 159 -13.68 -11.83 0.84
N ILE A 160 -14.00 -13.09 0.54
CA ILE A 160 -13.02 -14.18 0.46
C ILE A 160 -12.99 -14.75 -0.95
N GLU A 161 -11.80 -14.86 -1.53
CA GLU A 161 -11.58 -15.63 -2.74
C GLU A 161 -11.03 -17.02 -2.38
N VAL A 162 -11.74 -18.06 -2.80
CA VAL A 162 -11.41 -19.45 -2.45
C VAL A 162 -10.78 -20.16 -3.64
N GLU A 163 -9.61 -20.75 -3.42
CA GLU A 163 -8.94 -21.68 -4.33
C GLU A 163 -9.02 -23.10 -3.74
N ASP A 164 -9.71 -24.01 -4.42
CA ASP A 164 -9.88 -25.40 -3.96
C ASP A 164 -8.76 -26.31 -4.46
N ARG A 165 -8.68 -27.53 -3.90
CA ARG A 165 -7.68 -28.56 -4.26
C ARG A 165 -6.23 -28.13 -4.04
N ALA A 166 -5.97 -27.32 -3.03
CA ALA A 166 -4.62 -26.97 -2.61
C ALA A 166 -3.97 -28.11 -1.78
N GLN A 167 -2.65 -28.04 -1.58
CA GLN A 167 -1.95 -29.00 -0.72
C GLN A 167 -2.30 -28.84 0.76
N LYS A 168 -2.62 -27.61 1.19
CA LYS A 168 -3.02 -27.27 2.55
C LYS A 168 -3.95 -26.07 2.52
N SER A 169 -4.82 -25.96 3.54
CA SER A 169 -5.58 -24.75 3.80
C SER A 169 -4.68 -23.64 4.32
N ALA A 170 -4.68 -22.48 3.67
CA ALA A 170 -3.84 -21.34 4.05
C ALA A 170 -4.45 -20.00 3.59
N ILE A 171 -4.19 -18.93 4.34
CA ILE A 171 -4.40 -17.56 3.86
C ILE A 171 -3.17 -17.18 3.06
N THR A 172 -3.31 -17.03 1.75
CA THR A 172 -2.18 -16.73 0.87
C THR A 172 -1.98 -15.24 0.70
N ARG A 173 -3.06 -14.45 0.77
CA ARG A 173 -3.00 -13.00 0.52
C ARG A 173 -4.18 -12.25 1.14
N VAL A 174 -3.94 -11.04 1.60
CA VAL A 174 -4.96 -10.06 2.02
C VAL A 174 -4.76 -8.78 1.21
N ASN A 175 -5.75 -8.36 0.44
CA ASN A 175 -5.74 -7.15 -0.38
C ASN A 175 -6.91 -6.22 -0.05
N ALA A 176 -7.00 -5.10 -0.75
CA ALA A 176 -8.16 -4.22 -0.69
C ALA A 176 -9.46 -4.89 -1.17
N ASP A 177 -9.39 -5.77 -2.18
CA ASP A 177 -10.56 -6.35 -2.85
C ASP A 177 -11.06 -7.66 -2.19
N ASP A 178 -10.14 -8.54 -1.78
CA ASP A 178 -10.45 -9.83 -1.18
C ASP A 178 -9.34 -10.37 -0.26
N VAL A 179 -9.72 -11.38 0.52
CA VAL A 179 -8.83 -12.27 1.27
C VAL A 179 -8.77 -13.59 0.52
N ARG A 180 -7.60 -13.92 -0.04
CA ARG A 180 -7.40 -15.18 -0.75
C ARG A 180 -7.08 -16.31 0.22
N VAL A 181 -7.87 -17.36 0.14
CA VAL A 181 -7.75 -18.56 0.95
C VAL A 181 -7.69 -19.78 0.05
N THR A 182 -6.65 -20.58 0.21
CA THR A 182 -6.57 -21.90 -0.38
C THR A 182 -7.21 -22.91 0.56
N VAL A 183 -7.89 -23.91 0.02
CA VAL A 183 -8.46 -25.04 0.79
C VAL A 183 -8.10 -26.36 0.12
N ALA A 184 -7.88 -27.42 0.92
CA ALA A 184 -7.51 -28.72 0.39
C ALA A 184 -8.72 -29.44 -0.22
N ALA A 185 -9.89 -29.33 0.42
CA ALA A 185 -11.12 -29.91 -0.07
C ALA A 185 -11.52 -29.36 -1.45
N PRO A 186 -12.13 -30.22 -2.30
CA PRO A 186 -12.67 -29.78 -3.57
C PRO A 186 -13.96 -28.95 -3.39
N ALA A 187 -14.29 -28.10 -4.36
CA ALA A 187 -15.57 -27.37 -4.39
C ALA A 187 -16.80 -28.27 -4.62
N ALA A 188 -16.63 -29.60 -4.66
CA ALA A 188 -17.71 -30.56 -4.81
C ALA A 188 -18.53 -30.65 -3.53
N ARG A 189 -19.87 -30.71 -3.67
CA ARG A 189 -20.83 -30.95 -2.57
C ARG A 189 -20.68 -30.04 -1.34
N GLY A 190 -20.05 -28.87 -1.48
CA GLY A 190 -19.85 -27.93 -0.38
C GLY A 190 -18.69 -28.27 0.56
N GLU A 191 -17.85 -29.25 0.24
CA GLU A 191 -16.71 -29.65 1.08
C GLU A 191 -15.71 -28.50 1.30
N ALA A 192 -15.36 -27.77 0.23
CA ALA A 192 -14.53 -26.56 0.31
C ALA A 192 -15.13 -25.48 1.24
N ASN A 193 -16.46 -25.33 1.30
CA ASN A 193 -17.09 -24.32 2.16
C ASN A 193 -16.98 -24.71 3.64
N ASN A 194 -17.14 -26.01 3.93
CA ASN A 194 -17.03 -26.54 5.29
C ASN A 194 -15.58 -26.42 5.80
N GLU A 195 -14.61 -26.83 4.98
CA GLU A 195 -13.19 -26.69 5.35
C GLU A 195 -12.79 -25.22 5.50
N LEU A 196 -13.28 -24.33 4.63
CA LEU A 196 -13.05 -22.89 4.75
C LEU A 196 -13.55 -22.35 6.11
N LEU A 197 -14.78 -22.69 6.50
CA LEU A 197 -15.35 -22.24 7.78
C LEU A 197 -14.57 -22.79 8.98
N GLU A 198 -14.17 -24.06 8.93
CA GLU A 198 -13.35 -24.67 9.99
C GLU A 198 -11.96 -24.02 10.08
N PHE A 199 -11.33 -23.77 8.94
CA PHE A 199 -10.01 -23.15 8.86
C PHE A 199 -10.04 -21.70 9.34
N VAL A 200 -10.94 -20.87 8.80
CA VAL A 200 -11.05 -19.47 9.19
C VAL A 200 -11.54 -19.33 10.64
N GLY A 201 -12.39 -20.24 11.12
CA GLY A 201 -12.77 -20.31 12.53
C GLY A 201 -11.58 -20.51 13.46
N LYS A 202 -10.65 -21.41 13.09
CA LYS A 202 -9.39 -21.60 13.83
C LYS A 202 -8.52 -20.35 13.81
N VAL A 203 -8.40 -19.68 12.66
CA VAL A 203 -7.62 -18.43 12.53
C VAL A 203 -8.21 -17.31 13.37
N LEU A 204 -9.53 -17.12 13.31
CA LEU A 204 -10.22 -16.04 14.03
C LEU A 204 -10.48 -16.37 15.51
N GLY A 205 -10.28 -17.63 15.93
CA GLY A 205 -10.62 -18.09 17.27
C GLY A 205 -12.13 -18.09 17.54
N LEU A 206 -12.94 -18.33 16.50
CA LEU A 206 -14.39 -18.29 16.53
C LEU A 206 -15.00 -19.68 16.35
N ARG A 207 -16.20 -19.85 16.91
CA ARG A 207 -17.01 -21.04 16.72
C ARG A 207 -17.78 -20.95 15.40
N LEU A 208 -18.13 -22.10 14.82
CA LEU A 208 -18.87 -22.18 13.56
C LEU A 208 -20.22 -21.43 13.59
N ASN A 209 -20.87 -21.33 14.75
CA ASN A 209 -22.13 -20.59 14.89
C ASN A 209 -21.97 -19.06 14.91
N GLN A 210 -20.75 -18.55 15.07
CA GLN A 210 -20.44 -17.11 15.03
C GLN A 210 -20.02 -16.65 13.63
N MET A 211 -20.13 -17.54 12.64
CA MET A 211 -19.69 -17.31 11.28
C MET A 211 -20.72 -17.85 10.29
N THR A 212 -21.04 -17.06 9.28
CA THR A 212 -21.94 -17.47 8.20
C THR A 212 -21.28 -17.22 6.85
N LEU A 213 -21.22 -18.26 6.01
CA LEU A 213 -20.70 -18.14 4.65
C LEU A 213 -21.84 -17.87 3.67
N GLN A 214 -21.81 -16.73 3.01
CA GLN A 214 -22.74 -16.34 1.95
C GLN A 214 -22.07 -16.47 0.57
N ARG A 215 -22.90 -16.58 -0.47
CA ARG A 215 -22.43 -16.60 -1.86
C ARG A 215 -21.95 -15.20 -2.26
N GLY A 216 -20.76 -15.10 -2.84
CA GLY A 216 -20.27 -13.87 -3.46
C GLY A 216 -20.69 -13.74 -4.93
N TRP A 217 -19.99 -12.89 -5.68
CA TRP A 217 -20.31 -12.58 -7.08
C TRP A 217 -20.15 -13.77 -8.04
N ASN A 218 -19.22 -14.69 -7.75
CA ASN A 218 -18.97 -15.88 -8.55
C ASN A 218 -18.81 -17.13 -7.65
N ASN A 219 -18.46 -18.29 -8.23
CA ASN A 219 -18.36 -19.53 -7.47
C ASN A 219 -17.17 -19.57 -6.48
N LYS A 220 -16.09 -18.85 -6.78
CA LYS A 220 -14.87 -18.75 -5.96
C LYS A 220 -14.96 -17.64 -4.92
N SER A 221 -15.72 -16.58 -5.20
CA SER A 221 -15.95 -15.48 -4.27
C SER A 221 -17.03 -15.85 -3.24
N LYS A 222 -16.70 -15.73 -1.96
CA LYS A 222 -17.61 -15.92 -0.82
C LYS A 222 -17.64 -14.64 0.01
N LEU A 223 -18.73 -14.44 0.74
CA LEU A 223 -18.84 -13.37 1.73
C LEU A 223 -18.99 -14.01 3.11
N LEU A 224 -17.96 -13.91 3.93
CA LEU A 224 -17.98 -14.42 5.29
C LEU A 224 -18.51 -13.33 6.22
N VAL A 225 -19.60 -13.62 6.92
CA VAL A 225 -20.15 -12.78 7.97
C VAL A 225 -19.66 -13.30 9.32
N VAL A 226 -19.13 -12.40 10.14
CA VAL A 226 -18.49 -12.69 11.42
C VAL A 226 -19.15 -11.89 12.54
N GLU A 227 -19.45 -12.57 13.63
CA GLU A 227 -19.97 -12.02 14.89
C GLU A 227 -18.86 -11.84 15.93
N ASP A 228 -19.12 -11.00 16.93
CA ASP A 228 -18.29 -10.79 18.13
C ASP A 228 -16.85 -10.29 17.93
N LEU A 229 -16.45 -9.96 16.70
CA LEU A 229 -15.18 -9.30 16.38
C LEU A 229 -15.40 -7.98 15.65
N SER A 230 -14.53 -7.01 15.90
CA SER A 230 -14.43 -5.81 15.07
C SER A 230 -13.69 -6.08 13.76
N ALA A 231 -13.96 -5.28 12.73
CA ALA A 231 -13.26 -5.36 11.43
C ALA A 231 -11.73 -5.31 11.61
N ARG A 232 -11.28 -4.54 12.61
CA ARG A 232 -9.87 -4.42 12.97
C ARG A 232 -9.27 -5.72 13.49
N GLN A 233 -9.91 -6.33 14.49
CA GLN A 233 -9.45 -7.59 15.07
C GLN A 233 -9.45 -8.72 14.06
N VAL A 234 -10.43 -8.74 13.15
CA VAL A 234 -10.47 -9.70 12.04
C VAL A 234 -9.25 -9.50 11.13
N TYR A 235 -8.98 -8.27 10.70
CA TYR A 235 -7.82 -7.97 9.86
C TYR A 235 -6.48 -8.37 10.51
N GLU A 236 -6.27 -8.03 11.79
CA GLU A 236 -5.03 -8.37 12.52
C GLU A 236 -4.81 -9.90 12.55
N LYS A 237 -5.84 -10.67 12.91
CA LYS A 237 -5.74 -12.15 12.95
C LYS A 237 -5.51 -12.77 11.57
N LEU A 238 -6.15 -12.24 10.52
CA LEU A 238 -5.94 -12.71 9.16
C LEU A 238 -4.51 -12.41 8.69
N MET A 239 -3.98 -11.22 8.99
CA MET A 239 -2.62 -10.81 8.66
C MET A 239 -1.56 -11.65 9.38
N GLU A 240 -1.77 -11.99 10.65
CA GLU A 240 -0.88 -12.88 11.41
C GLU A 240 -0.84 -14.31 10.83
N ALA A 241 -1.94 -14.76 10.23
CA ALA A 241 -2.08 -16.10 9.67
C ALA A 241 -1.68 -16.21 8.18
N VAL A 242 -1.23 -15.11 7.55
CA VAL A 242 -0.78 -15.14 6.15
C VAL A 242 0.46 -16.03 6.02
N GLN A 243 0.35 -17.07 5.19
CA GLN A 243 1.46 -17.93 4.81
C GLN A 243 1.65 -17.84 3.29
N PRO A 244 2.84 -17.48 2.81
CA PRO A 244 3.13 -17.47 1.38
C PRO A 244 3.09 -18.87 0.76
#